data_AF-T0T4B6-F1
#
_entry.id   AF-T0T4B6-F1
#
_cell.length_a   1.000
_cell.length_b   1.000
_cell.length_c   1.000
_cell.angle_alpha   90.00
_cell.angle_beta   90.00
_cell.angle_gamma   90.00
#
_symmetry.space_group_name_H-M   'P 1'
#
loop_
_entity.id
_entity.type
_entity.pdbx_description
1 polymer ?
#
loop_
_entity_poly.entity_id
_entity_poly.type
_entity_poly.pdbx_seq_one_letter_code
_entity_poly.pdbx_strand_id
1 'polypeptide(L)'
;MVFFHFFYDLNVYRFVSIDFQREPFWFYLPRLIVTLFLFSVGVSLALAHRDGIKRIPYLKRLAKIGIGAIIITISTYFMFPKSWVYFGTLHCIFFVTIFITPLRHFPKVSLILALIILSLEAIGHDIPFWIMDHASMDYIPLFPWIAVGLIGIFAKSMNVHRIAMPNNRFTRLFIVPGRHAFIIYIIHQPILFSCVYLAHRIVNSLS
;
A
#
# COMPACT_ATOMS: atom_id res chain seq x y z
N MET A 1 2.16 8.86 -0.30
CA MET A 1 2.99 7.92 0.49
C MET A 1 4.28 8.57 0.96
N VAL A 2 5.17 8.99 0.05
CA VAL A 2 6.39 9.77 0.40
C VAL A 2 6.06 11.02 1.24
N PHE A 3 5.09 11.82 0.81
CA PHE A 3 4.64 13.01 1.56
C PHE A 3 4.18 12.69 2.98
N PHE A 4 3.39 11.63 3.18
CA PHE A 4 2.92 11.22 4.51
C PHE A 4 4.09 10.85 5.42
N HIS A 5 5.00 10.01 4.93
CA HIS A 5 6.15 9.54 5.71
C HIS A 5 7.13 10.66 6.03
N PHE A 6 7.32 11.64 5.13
CA PHE A 6 8.16 12.80 5.43
C PHE A 6 7.65 13.58 6.65
N PHE A 7 6.35 13.87 6.72
CA PHE A 7 5.77 14.54 7.88
C PHE A 7 5.73 13.66 9.13
N TYR A 8 5.57 12.34 8.96
CA TYR A 8 5.68 11.39 10.07
C TYR A 8 7.08 11.44 10.68
N ASP A 9 8.13 11.39 9.85
CA ASP A 9 9.52 11.44 10.30
C ASP A 9 9.84 12.79 10.97
N LEU A 10 9.36 13.91 10.41
CA LEU A 10 9.50 15.23 11.06
C LEU A 10 8.85 15.26 12.45
N ASN A 11 7.70 14.63 12.62
CA ASN A 11 7.00 14.55 13.91
C ASN A 11 7.76 13.65 14.90
N VAL A 12 8.31 12.52 14.45
CA VAL A 12 9.15 11.63 15.26
C VAL A 12 10.38 12.38 15.81
N TYR A 13 11.01 13.22 14.99
CA TYR A 13 12.15 14.05 15.40
C TYR A 13 11.75 15.41 16.01
N ARG A 14 10.47 15.62 16.33
CA ARG A 14 9.93 16.82 16.99
C ARG A 14 10.13 18.14 16.24
N PHE A 15 10.33 18.09 14.92
CA PHE A 15 10.33 19.28 14.07
C PHE A 15 8.93 19.87 13.86
N VAL A 16 7.90 19.03 13.97
CA VAL A 16 6.49 19.41 13.93
C VAL A 16 5.75 18.68 15.04
N SER A 17 4.57 19.18 15.41
CA SER A 17 3.68 18.58 16.40
C SER A 17 2.34 18.25 15.75
N ILE A 18 2.23 17.05 15.19
CA ILE A 18 1.06 16.58 14.44
C ILE A 18 0.48 15.35 15.15
N ASP A 19 -0.83 15.37 15.39
CA ASP A 19 -1.55 14.20 15.90
C ASP A 19 -2.17 13.40 14.74
N PHE A 20 -1.43 12.39 14.27
CA PHE A 20 -1.83 11.52 13.16
C PHE A 20 -3.12 10.73 13.41
N GLN A 21 -3.57 10.60 14.67
CA GLN A 21 -4.78 9.86 15.01
C GLN A 21 -6.01 10.76 15.10
N ARG A 22 -5.83 12.01 15.56
CA ARG A 22 -6.93 12.96 15.77
C ARG A 22 -7.19 13.86 14.58
N GLU A 23 -6.15 14.24 13.86
CA GLU A 23 -6.31 15.15 12.73
C GLU A 23 -6.86 14.41 11.50
N PRO A 24 -8.03 14.79 10.96
CA PRO A 24 -8.70 14.02 9.91
C PRO A 24 -7.85 13.82 8.66
N PHE A 25 -7.12 14.85 8.23
CA PHE A 25 -6.27 14.78 7.04
C PHE A 25 -5.21 13.68 7.18
N TRP A 26 -4.46 13.68 8.28
CA TRP A 26 -3.40 12.71 8.54
C TRP A 26 -3.93 11.31 8.82
N PHE A 27 -5.12 11.22 9.42
CA PHE A 27 -5.81 9.96 9.67
C PHE A 27 -6.27 9.29 8.36
N TYR A 28 -6.90 10.02 7.44
CA TYR A 28 -7.47 9.44 6.21
C TYR A 28 -6.46 9.29 5.07
N LEU A 29 -5.40 10.11 5.02
CA LEU A 29 -4.40 10.07 3.96
C LEU A 29 -3.74 8.69 3.76
N PRO A 30 -3.21 7.97 4.78
CA PRO A 30 -2.61 6.65 4.58
C PRO A 30 -3.65 5.63 4.08
N ARG A 31 -4.91 5.72 4.52
CA ARG A 31 -5.99 4.85 4.06
C ARG A 31 -6.30 5.08 2.58
N LEU A 32 -6.36 6.33 2.15
CA LEU A 32 -6.49 6.67 0.73
C LEU A 32 -5.34 6.11 -0.10
N ILE A 33 -4.10 6.22 0.39
CA ILE A 33 -2.91 5.68 -0.28
C ILE A 33 -3.02 4.16 -0.48
N VAL A 34 -3.37 3.42 0.57
CA VAL A 34 -3.53 1.96 0.52
C VAL A 34 -4.67 1.58 -0.41
N THR A 35 -5.81 2.30 -0.35
CA THR A 35 -6.94 2.12 -1.28
C THR A 35 -6.47 2.24 -2.73
N LEU A 36 -5.73 3.29 -3.07
CA LEU A 36 -5.25 3.53 -4.43
C LEU A 36 -4.28 2.41 -4.89
N PHE A 37 -3.39 1.95 -4.02
CA PHE A 37 -2.49 0.85 -4.35
C PHE A 37 -3.25 -0.46 -4.61
N LEU A 38 -4.12 -0.88 -3.70
CA LEU A 38 -4.85 -2.15 -3.83
C LEU A 38 -5.85 -2.12 -4.98
N PHE A 39 -6.52 -0.99 -5.18
CA PHE A 39 -7.39 -0.78 -6.34
C PHE A 39 -6.61 -0.93 -7.65
N SER A 40 -5.44 -0.27 -7.74
CA SER A 40 -4.56 -0.38 -8.90
C SER A 40 -4.06 -1.81 -9.12
N VAL A 41 -3.79 -2.57 -8.06
CA VAL A 41 -3.43 -4.00 -8.13
C VAL A 41 -4.55 -4.80 -8.79
N GLY A 42 -5.80 -4.62 -8.35
CA GLY A 42 -6.97 -5.30 -8.91
C GLY A 42 -7.20 -4.99 -10.39
N VAL A 43 -7.19 -3.71 -10.76
CA VAL A 43 -7.34 -3.27 -12.16
C VAL A 43 -6.23 -3.85 -13.03
N SER A 44 -4.98 -3.72 -12.60
CA SER A 44 -3.80 -4.17 -13.37
C SER A 44 -3.79 -5.68 -13.55
N LEU A 45 -4.19 -6.44 -12.53
CA LEU A 45 -4.25 -7.90 -12.61
C LEU A 45 -5.27 -8.37 -13.65
N ALA A 46 -6.46 -7.78 -13.64
CA ALA A 46 -7.54 -8.08 -14.57
C ALA A 46 -7.24 -7.64 -16.02
N LEU A 47 -6.36 -6.65 -16.21
CA LEU A 47 -5.85 -6.23 -17.51
C LEU A 47 -4.74 -7.16 -18.03
N ALA A 48 -3.71 -7.41 -17.20
CA ALA A 48 -2.50 -8.11 -17.62
C ALA A 48 -2.72 -9.61 -17.92
N HIS A 49 -3.75 -10.21 -17.33
CA HIS A 49 -4.04 -11.65 -17.40
C HIS A 49 -5.44 -11.95 -17.97
N ARG A 50 -5.90 -11.12 -18.92
CA ARG A 50 -7.21 -11.28 -19.60
C ARG A 50 -7.32 -12.60 -20.37
N ASP A 51 -6.26 -13.01 -21.06
CA ASP A 51 -6.26 -14.18 -21.94
C ASP A 51 -5.59 -15.39 -21.26
N GLY A 52 -5.59 -15.40 -19.92
CA GLY A 52 -4.94 -16.42 -19.10
C GLY A 52 -3.78 -15.87 -18.25
N ILE A 53 -3.34 -16.68 -17.27
CA ILE A 53 -2.21 -16.31 -16.42
C ILE A 53 -0.90 -16.54 -17.19
N LYS A 54 -0.28 -15.45 -17.63
CA LYS A 54 1.13 -15.39 -18.02
C LYS A 54 2.01 -15.74 -16.79
N ARG A 55 2.26 -17.04 -16.59
CA ARG A 55 2.91 -17.59 -15.39
C ARG A 55 4.22 -16.89 -15.03
N ILE A 56 5.11 -16.69 -16.00
CA ILE A 56 6.44 -16.08 -15.75
C ILE A 56 6.31 -14.62 -15.28
N PRO A 57 5.62 -13.70 -15.99
CA PRO A 57 5.39 -12.34 -15.50
C PRO A 57 4.67 -12.29 -14.15
N TYR A 58 3.67 -13.14 -13.95
CA TYR A 58 2.92 -13.23 -12.69
C TYR A 58 3.85 -13.58 -11.51
N LEU A 59 4.62 -14.66 -11.63
CA LEU A 59 5.54 -15.12 -10.60
C LEU A 59 6.69 -14.12 -10.39
N LYS A 60 7.23 -13.50 -11.43
CA LYS A 60 8.25 -12.44 -11.30
C LYS A 60 7.72 -11.26 -10.48
N ARG A 61 6.49 -10.82 -10.74
CA ARG A 61 5.85 -9.75 -9.96
C ARG A 61 5.62 -10.17 -8.52
N LEU A 62 5.08 -11.37 -8.30
CA LEU A 62 4.78 -11.89 -6.97
C LEU A 62 6.06 -12.05 -6.14
N ALA A 63 7.11 -12.64 -6.71
CA ALA A 63 8.43 -12.76 -6.10
C ALA A 63 9.03 -11.40 -5.78
N LYS A 64 8.98 -10.44 -6.71
CA LYS A 64 9.48 -9.07 -6.47
C LYS A 64 8.80 -8.41 -5.27
N ILE A 65 7.48 -8.53 -5.15
CA ILE A 65 6.72 -7.96 -4.03
C ILE A 65 7.02 -8.72 -2.73
N GLY A 66 7.04 -10.05 -2.77
CA GLY A 66 7.31 -10.90 -1.61
C GLY A 66 8.72 -10.71 -1.05
N ILE A 67 9.74 -10.66 -1.92
CA ILE A 67 11.13 -10.36 -1.53
C ILE A 67 11.20 -8.96 -0.91
N GLY A 68 10.55 -7.96 -1.51
CA GLY A 68 10.47 -6.62 -0.94
C GLY A 68 9.83 -6.59 0.45
N ALA A 69 8.77 -7.37 0.66
CA ALA A 69 8.09 -7.50 1.94
C ALA A 69 9.03 -8.11 3.01
N ILE A 70 9.69 -9.23 2.68
CA ILE A 70 10.66 -9.89 3.56
C ILE A 70 11.84 -8.97 3.91
N ILE A 71 12.37 -8.23 2.93
CA ILE A 71 13.46 -7.27 3.18
C ILE A 71 13.01 -6.22 4.18
N ILE A 72 11.81 -5.64 4.03
CA ILE A 72 11.28 -4.65 4.99
C ILE A 72 11.14 -5.26 6.38
N THR A 73 10.59 -6.48 6.47
CA THR A 73 10.45 -7.21 7.74
C THR A 73 11.79 -7.37 8.44
N ILE A 74 12.79 -7.91 7.74
CA ILE A 74 14.13 -8.16 8.29
C ILE A 74 14.82 -6.84 8.66
N SER A 75 14.81 -5.84 7.78
CA SER A 75 15.44 -4.56 8.05
C SER A 75 14.81 -3.86 9.26
N THR A 76 13.48 -3.84 9.35
CA THR A 76 12.78 -3.22 10.49
C THR A 76 12.91 -4.03 11.77
N TYR A 77 13.07 -5.35 11.69
CA TYR A 77 13.38 -6.20 12.84
C TYR A 77 14.68 -5.79 13.52
N PHE A 78 15.75 -5.56 12.75
CA PHE A 78 17.04 -5.13 13.29
C PHE A 78 17.04 -3.65 13.74
N MET A 79 16.32 -2.78 13.05
CA MET A 79 16.30 -1.34 13.37
C MET A 79 15.33 -1.01 14.53
N PHE A 80 14.19 -1.70 14.61
CA PHE A 80 13.09 -1.40 15.52
C PHE A 80 12.50 -2.69 16.11
N PRO A 81 13.26 -3.44 16.93
CA PRO A 81 12.90 -4.80 17.35
C PRO A 81 11.60 -4.90 18.17
N LYS A 82 11.14 -3.80 18.78
CA LYS A 82 9.87 -3.76 19.54
C LYS A 82 8.65 -3.51 18.66
N SER A 83 8.84 -3.02 17.43
CA SER A 83 7.75 -2.55 16.57
C SER A 83 7.95 -2.86 15.09
N TRP A 84 8.69 -3.93 14.78
CA TRP A 84 9.03 -4.29 13.41
C TRP A 84 7.81 -4.63 12.56
N VAL A 85 7.95 -4.46 11.25
CA VAL A 85 6.85 -4.61 10.30
C VAL A 85 6.63 -6.08 9.98
N TYR A 86 5.66 -6.72 10.63
CA TYR A 86 5.31 -8.12 10.36
C TYR A 86 4.27 -8.29 9.26
N PHE A 87 3.35 -7.33 9.09
CA PHE A 87 2.31 -7.38 8.07
C PHE A 87 1.93 -5.99 7.53
N GLY A 88 2.90 -5.35 6.87
CA GLY A 88 2.71 -4.05 6.23
C GLY A 88 2.14 -4.11 4.81
N THR A 89 2.16 -2.96 4.11
CA THR A 89 1.51 -2.79 2.79
C THR A 89 1.94 -3.84 1.74
N LEU A 90 3.24 -4.17 1.65
CA LEU A 90 3.73 -5.15 0.67
C LEU A 90 3.24 -6.57 0.94
N HIS A 91 3.13 -6.96 2.22
CA HIS A 91 2.55 -8.25 2.61
C HIS A 91 1.09 -8.31 2.18
N CYS A 92 0.32 -7.28 2.52
CA CYS A 92 -1.08 -7.18 2.10
C CYS A 92 -1.21 -7.26 0.56
N ILE A 93 -0.43 -6.49 -0.21
CA ILE A 93 -0.44 -6.55 -1.68
C ILE A 93 -0.11 -7.97 -2.20
N PHE A 94 0.84 -8.66 -1.58
CA PHE A 94 1.22 -10.03 -1.94
C PHE A 94 0.04 -10.99 -1.78
N PHE A 95 -0.57 -11.03 -0.60
CA PHE A 95 -1.71 -11.90 -0.32
C PHE A 95 -2.95 -11.52 -1.12
N VAL A 96 -3.28 -10.23 -1.20
CA VAL A 96 -4.38 -9.73 -2.05
C VAL A 96 -4.19 -10.20 -3.48
N THR A 97 -2.98 -10.07 -4.06
CA THR A 97 -2.70 -10.54 -5.42
C THR A 97 -3.04 -12.02 -5.56
N ILE A 98 -2.63 -12.87 -4.63
CA ILE A 98 -2.89 -14.32 -4.68
C ILE A 98 -4.39 -14.60 -4.61
N PHE A 99 -5.07 -14.04 -3.61
CA PHE A 99 -6.49 -14.35 -3.34
C PHE A 99 -7.43 -13.83 -4.43
N ILE A 100 -7.16 -12.68 -5.04
CA ILE A 100 -8.05 -12.11 -6.06
C ILE A 100 -7.76 -12.67 -7.47
N THR A 101 -6.62 -13.35 -7.69
CA THR A 101 -6.22 -13.89 -9.01
C THR A 101 -7.21 -14.90 -9.61
N PRO A 102 -7.80 -15.85 -8.85
CA PRO A 102 -8.84 -16.73 -9.35
C PRO A 102 -10.10 -15.96 -9.83
N LEU A 103 -10.39 -14.83 -9.21
CA LEU A 103 -11.60 -14.04 -9.46
C LEU A 103 -11.48 -13.06 -10.64
N ARG A 104 -10.30 -12.95 -11.27
CA ARG A 104 -10.00 -11.96 -12.33
C ARG A 104 -10.95 -11.99 -13.54
N HIS A 105 -11.60 -13.12 -13.83
CA HIS A 105 -12.56 -13.27 -14.93
C HIS A 105 -14.01 -13.12 -14.50
N PHE A 106 -14.27 -12.98 -13.19
CA PHE A 106 -15.60 -12.93 -12.62
C PHE A 106 -15.82 -11.57 -11.94
N PRO A 107 -15.96 -10.47 -12.71
CA PRO A 107 -16.06 -9.13 -12.14
C PRO A 107 -17.29 -8.95 -11.24
N LYS A 108 -18.44 -9.56 -11.60
CA LYS A 108 -19.66 -9.53 -10.78
C LYS A 108 -19.45 -10.25 -9.44
N VAL A 109 -18.83 -11.43 -9.45
CA VAL A 109 -18.52 -12.19 -8.23
C VAL A 109 -17.54 -11.41 -7.36
N SER A 110 -16.52 -10.79 -7.97
CA SER A 110 -15.57 -9.93 -7.27
C SER A 110 -16.27 -8.78 -6.55
N LEU A 111 -17.21 -8.10 -7.23
CA LEU A 111 -17.98 -7.02 -6.62
C LEU A 111 -18.87 -7.51 -5.46
N ILE A 112 -19.60 -8.60 -5.64
CA ILE A 112 -20.47 -9.16 -4.59
C ILE A 112 -19.64 -9.51 -3.35
N LEU A 113 -18.50 -10.19 -3.52
CA LEU A 113 -17.60 -10.51 -2.41
C LEU A 113 -17.05 -9.26 -1.74
N ALA A 114 -16.68 -8.24 -2.51
CA ALA A 114 -16.23 -6.97 -1.95
C ALA A 114 -17.31 -6.30 -1.09
N LEU A 115 -18.56 -6.28 -1.58
CA LEU A 115 -19.69 -5.70 -0.85
C LEU A 115 -19.98 -6.49 0.43
N ILE A 116 -19.93 -7.82 0.40
CA ILE A 116 -20.08 -8.66 1.60
C ILE A 116 -19.01 -8.31 2.63
N ILE A 117 -17.74 -8.27 2.24
CA ILE A 117 -16.62 -7.96 3.15
C ILE A 117 -16.78 -6.56 3.76
N LEU A 118 -17.12 -5.56 2.94
CA LEU A 118 -17.33 -4.19 3.43
C LEU A 118 -18.58 -4.05 4.31
N SER A 119 -19.61 -4.87 4.06
CA SER A 119 -20.83 -4.87 4.88
C SER A 119 -20.57 -5.51 6.24
N LEU A 120 -19.76 -6.58 6.30
CA LEU A 120 -19.30 -7.20 7.55
C LEU A 120 -18.49 -6.21 8.39
N GLU A 121 -17.54 -5.50 7.77
CA GLU A 121 -16.81 -4.42 8.44
C GLU A 121 -17.75 -3.33 8.99
N ALA A 122 -18.74 -2.90 8.19
CA ALA A 122 -19.65 -1.83 8.56
C ALA A 122 -20.56 -2.16 9.75
N ILE A 123 -20.86 -3.45 9.97
CA ILE A 123 -21.61 -3.91 11.15
C ILE A 123 -20.71 -4.27 12.35
N GLY A 124 -19.40 -3.98 12.26
CA GLY A 124 -18.42 -4.28 13.30
C GLY A 124 -18.03 -5.76 13.42
N HIS A 125 -18.27 -6.55 12.37
CA HIS A 125 -17.86 -7.95 12.32
C HIS A 125 -16.47 -8.07 11.70
N ASP A 126 -15.45 -8.13 12.55
CA ASP A 126 -14.06 -8.29 12.12
C ASP A 126 -13.81 -9.70 11.58
N ILE A 127 -13.23 -9.79 10.38
CA ILE A 127 -12.73 -11.06 9.84
C ILE A 127 -11.29 -11.21 10.34
N PRO A 128 -11.01 -12.15 11.25
CA PRO A 128 -9.68 -12.26 11.84
C PRO A 128 -8.67 -12.60 10.75
N PHE A 129 -7.54 -11.89 10.81
CA PHE A 129 -6.37 -12.18 10.01
C PHE A 129 -5.14 -12.14 10.92
N TRP A 130 -4.01 -12.65 10.43
CA TRP A 130 -2.78 -12.77 11.20
C TRP A 130 -2.39 -11.43 11.85
N ILE A 131 -2.50 -11.40 13.18
CA ILE A 131 -2.08 -10.32 14.06
C ILE A 131 -1.09 -10.90 15.07
N MET A 132 -0.03 -10.15 15.39
CA MET A 132 0.95 -10.53 16.41
C MET A 132 0.73 -9.69 17.67
N ASP A 133 1.17 -10.21 18.82
CA ASP A 133 0.98 -9.55 20.13
C ASP A 133 1.78 -8.24 20.25
N HIS A 134 2.84 -8.07 19.46
CA HIS A 134 3.59 -6.82 19.45
C HIS A 134 3.02 -5.83 18.42
N ALA A 135 3.16 -4.54 18.72
CA ALA A 135 2.80 -3.49 17.78
C ALA A 135 3.66 -3.58 16.50
N SER A 136 3.11 -3.19 15.36
CA SER A 136 3.84 -3.03 14.11
C SER A 136 3.84 -1.55 13.72
N MET A 137 4.98 -1.05 13.20
CA MET A 137 5.05 0.29 12.62
C MET A 137 4.13 0.47 11.40
N ASP A 138 3.91 -0.61 10.63
CA ASP A 138 2.95 -0.64 9.52
C ASP A 138 2.16 -1.93 9.60
N TYR A 139 0.87 -1.83 9.91
CA TYR A 139 -0.05 -2.97 9.92
C TYR A 139 -1.24 -2.67 9.03
N ILE A 140 -1.38 -3.46 7.96
CA ILE A 140 -2.51 -3.36 7.03
C ILE A 140 -3.11 -4.76 6.93
N PRO A 141 -4.20 -5.05 7.66
CA PRO A 141 -4.79 -6.38 7.67
C PRO A 141 -5.26 -6.78 6.26
N LEU A 142 -5.42 -8.08 5.99
CA LEU A 142 -5.93 -8.52 4.69
C LEU A 142 -7.40 -8.09 4.50
N PHE A 143 -8.21 -8.21 5.57
CA PHE A 143 -9.59 -7.75 5.60
C PHE A 143 -9.67 -6.42 6.36
N PRO A 144 -10.46 -5.44 5.90
CA PRO A 144 -11.34 -5.48 4.72
C PRO A 144 -10.62 -5.17 3.40
N TRP A 145 -9.32 -4.87 3.42
CA TRP A 145 -8.55 -4.31 2.31
C TRP A 145 -8.56 -5.11 1.00
N ILE A 146 -8.70 -6.44 1.07
CA ILE A 146 -8.88 -7.30 -0.11
C ILE A 146 -10.10 -6.89 -0.96
N ALA A 147 -11.16 -6.37 -0.33
CA ALA A 147 -12.34 -5.86 -1.02
C ALA A 147 -11.99 -4.76 -2.03
N VAL A 148 -11.00 -3.91 -1.71
CA VAL A 148 -10.55 -2.85 -2.62
C VAL A 148 -9.90 -3.44 -3.88
N GLY A 149 -9.11 -4.51 -3.73
CA GLY A 149 -8.55 -5.25 -4.86
C GLY A 149 -9.62 -5.88 -5.74
N LEU A 150 -10.66 -6.44 -5.12
CA LEU A 150 -11.82 -6.99 -5.83
C LEU A 150 -12.62 -5.93 -6.58
N ILE A 151 -12.84 -4.75 -5.97
CA ILE A 151 -13.44 -3.59 -6.64
C ILE A 151 -12.61 -3.17 -7.85
N GLY A 152 -11.28 -3.22 -7.77
CA GLY A 152 -10.39 -2.98 -8.91
C GLY A 152 -10.64 -3.93 -10.08
N ILE A 153 -10.88 -5.22 -9.83
CA ILE A 153 -11.25 -6.19 -10.87
C ILE A 153 -12.57 -5.81 -11.53
N PHE A 154 -13.58 -5.42 -10.74
CA PHE A 154 -14.86 -4.97 -11.26
C PHE A 154 -14.72 -3.68 -12.08
N ALA A 155 -13.97 -2.69 -11.60
CA ALA A 155 -13.73 -1.42 -12.28
C ALA A 155 -13.07 -1.61 -13.67
N LYS A 156 -12.22 -2.64 -13.82
CA LYS A 156 -11.69 -3.02 -15.14
C LYS A 156 -12.80 -3.37 -16.12
N SER A 157 -13.85 -4.08 -15.68
CA SER A 157 -14.99 -4.48 -16.53
C SER A 157 -15.84 -3.29 -16.98
N MET A 158 -15.87 -2.21 -16.19
CA MET A 158 -16.51 -0.94 -16.52
C MET A 158 -15.67 -0.05 -17.45
N ASN A 159 -14.53 -0.53 -17.95
CA ASN A 159 -13.60 0.24 -18.77
C ASN A 159 -13.07 1.54 -18.12
N VAL A 160 -13.04 1.62 -16.77
CA VAL A 160 -12.49 2.78 -16.03
C VAL A 160 -11.04 3.09 -16.41
N HIS A 161 -10.28 2.05 -16.78
CA HIS A 161 -8.90 2.17 -17.27
C HIS A 161 -8.76 2.91 -18.62
N ARG A 162 -9.87 3.16 -19.34
CA ARG A 162 -9.90 3.86 -20.64
C ARG A 162 -10.29 5.33 -20.52
N ILE A 163 -10.56 5.83 -19.32
CA ILE A 163 -10.88 7.25 -19.11
C ILE A 163 -9.70 8.06 -19.64
N ALA A 164 -9.98 8.96 -20.59
CA ALA A 164 -8.96 9.78 -21.23
C ALA A 164 -8.31 10.69 -20.18
N MET A 165 -7.01 10.53 -19.99
CA MET A 165 -6.22 11.42 -19.15
C MET A 165 -5.73 12.60 -20.01
N PRO A 166 -5.85 13.85 -19.54
CA PRO A 166 -5.28 15.00 -20.24
C PRO A 166 -3.79 14.78 -20.50
N ASN A 167 -3.31 14.97 -21.72
CA ASN A 167 -1.88 14.84 -22.04
C ASN A 167 -1.17 16.19 -21.89
N ASN A 168 -0.96 16.63 -20.65
CA ASN A 168 -0.28 17.88 -20.33
C ASN A 168 0.98 17.62 -19.48
N ARG A 169 1.78 18.67 -19.25
CA ARG A 169 3.02 18.57 -18.47
C ARG A 169 2.76 18.09 -17.04
N PHE A 170 1.63 18.50 -16.44
CA PHE A 170 1.22 18.12 -15.10
C PHE A 170 0.91 16.62 -14.99
N THR A 171 0.12 16.05 -15.90
CA THR A 171 -0.15 14.60 -15.87
C THR A 171 1.10 13.78 -16.15
N ARG A 172 1.97 14.25 -17.05
CA ARG A 172 3.27 13.59 -17.31
C ARG A 172 4.17 13.56 -16.07
N LEU A 173 4.14 14.62 -15.24
CA LEU A 173 4.88 14.67 -13.98
C LEU A 173 4.46 13.56 -13.01
N PHE A 174 3.18 13.17 -13.00
CA PHE A 174 2.68 12.09 -12.15
C PHE A 174 2.85 10.68 -12.76
N ILE A 175 2.88 10.55 -14.09
CA ILE A 175 3.03 9.26 -14.77
C ILE A 175 4.43 8.65 -14.54
N VAL A 176 5.49 9.47 -14.60
CA VAL A 176 6.88 9.02 -14.47
C VAL A 176 7.18 8.34 -13.13
N PRO A 177 6.86 8.93 -11.96
CA PRO A 177 7.07 8.26 -10.67
C PRO A 177 6.16 7.04 -10.52
N GLY A 178 4.95 7.06 -11.08
CA GLY A 178 4.05 5.90 -11.07
C GLY A 178 4.65 4.64 -11.69
N ARG A 179 5.45 4.78 -12.76
CA ARG A 179 6.14 3.64 -13.40
C ARG A 179 7.21 2.99 -12.52
N HIS A 180 7.76 3.74 -11.57
CA HIS A 180 8.81 3.31 -10.64
C HIS A 180 8.29 3.18 -9.20
N ALA A 181 6.96 3.13 -9.01
CA ALA A 181 6.33 3.17 -7.69
C ALA A 181 6.88 2.14 -6.71
N PHE A 182 7.22 0.93 -7.16
CA PHE A 182 7.82 -0.09 -6.30
C PHE A 182 9.20 0.32 -5.76
N ILE A 183 10.07 0.86 -6.63
CA ILE A 183 11.41 1.27 -6.22
C ILE A 183 11.28 2.44 -5.24
N ILE A 184 10.46 3.43 -5.60
CA ILE A 184 10.17 4.59 -4.74
C ILE A 184 9.63 4.13 -3.38
N TYR A 185 8.71 3.15 -3.36
CA TYR A 185 8.16 2.58 -2.13
C TYR A 185 9.25 2.00 -1.22
N ILE A 186 10.23 1.28 -1.77
CA ILE A 186 11.30 0.70 -0.94
C ILE A 186 12.29 1.77 -0.45
N ILE A 187 12.72 2.67 -1.34
CA ILE A 187 13.85 3.57 -1.03
C ILE A 187 13.43 4.83 -0.27
N HIS A 188 12.17 5.27 -0.38
CA HIS A 188 11.78 6.56 0.19
C HIS A 188 11.97 6.58 1.72
N GLN A 189 11.58 5.53 2.46
CA GLN A 189 11.64 5.56 3.92
C GLN A 189 13.09 5.61 4.44
N PRO A 190 14.04 4.75 3.98
CA PRO A 190 15.43 4.88 4.38
C PRO A 190 16.04 6.25 4.07
N ILE A 191 15.72 6.82 2.89
CA ILE A 191 16.23 8.13 2.46
C ILE A 191 15.64 9.24 3.33
N LEU A 192 14.31 9.31 3.46
CA LEU A 192 13.63 10.35 4.25
C LEU A 192 14.06 10.30 5.71
N PHE A 193 14.03 9.11 6.31
CA PHE A 193 14.43 8.92 7.71
C PHE A 193 15.87 9.37 7.95
N SER A 194 16.79 9.01 7.05
CA SER A 194 18.20 9.41 7.13
C SER A 194 18.39 10.92 6.95
N CYS A 195 17.67 11.54 6.01
CA CYS A 195 17.72 12.99 5.81
C CYS A 195 17.21 13.76 7.04
N VAL A 196 16.08 13.35 7.60
CA VAL A 196 15.51 14.02 8.79
C VAL A 196 16.41 13.78 10.02
N TYR A 197 16.95 12.57 10.19
CA TYR A 197 17.91 12.27 11.25
C TYR A 197 19.16 13.16 11.18
N LEU A 198 19.73 13.34 9.98
CA LEU A 198 20.89 14.22 9.78
C LEU A 198 20.54 15.67 10.09
N ALA A 199 19.40 16.16 9.63
CA ALA A 199 18.93 17.50 9.95
C ALA A 199 18.78 17.70 11.47
N HIS A 200 18.18 16.72 12.17
CA HIS A 200 18.03 16.74 13.63
C HIS A 200 19.38 16.77 14.34
N ARG A 201 20.36 15.98 13.88
CA ARG A 201 21.72 15.99 14.42
C ARG A 201 22.41 17.34 14.25
N ILE A 202 22.27 17.98 13.09
CA ILE A 202 22.88 19.29 12.82
C ILE A 202 22.27 20.37 13.72
N VAL A 203 20.94 20.44 13.79
CA VAL A 203 20.23 21.45 14.60
C VAL A 203 20.62 21.33 16.07
N ASN A 204 20.65 20.12 16.63
CA ASN A 204 21.01 19.90 18.03
C ASN A 204 22.51 20.09 18.33
N SER A 205 23.37 20.09 17.31
CA SER A 205 24.79 20.40 17.49
C SER A 205 25.09 21.91 17.51
N LEU A 206 24.14 22.73 17.07
CA LEU A 206 24.24 24.19 17.01
C LEU A 206 23.58 24.90 18.20
N SER A 207 22.82 24.16 19.01
CA SER A 207 22.14 24.60 20.23
C SER A 207 22.93 24.21 21.47
#